data_AF-A0A6I9P9F1-F1
#
_entry.id   AF-A0A6I9P9F1-F1
#
_cell.length_a   1.000
_cell.length_b   1.000
_cell.length_c   1.000
_cell.angle_alpha   90.00
_cell.angle_beta   90.00
_cell.angle_gamma   90.00
#
_symmetry.space_group_name_H-M   'P 1'
#
loop_
_entity.id
_entity.type
_entity.pdbx_description
1 polymer ?
#
loop_
_entity_poly.entity_id
_entity_poly.type
_entity_poly.pdbx_seq_one_letter_code
_entity_poly.pdbx_strand_id
1 'polypeptide(L)'
;MVPVRMRSCVLSVLLLNVFYSVVSSLYFHIGETEKKCFIEEIPDETMIIGNYRTQLYDKQREEYLPATQGLGMFVEVKDPDDKVTNIMLETSP
;
A
#
# COMPACT_ATOMS: atom_id res chain seq x y z
N MET A 1 20.58 32.79 18.56
CA MET A 1 19.24 32.87 19.17
C MET A 1 18.28 33.36 18.08
N VAL A 2 17.78 32.46 17.23
CA VAL A 2 16.81 32.82 16.20
C VAL A 2 15.46 32.83 16.90
N PRO A 3 14.73 33.97 16.97
CA PRO A 3 13.34 33.93 17.39
C PRO A 3 12.54 33.33 16.23
N VAL A 4 12.61 32.00 16.09
CA VAL A 4 11.75 31.26 15.17
C VAL A 4 10.35 31.42 15.73
N ARG A 5 9.60 32.30 15.08
CA ARG A 5 8.26 32.77 15.46
C ARG A 5 7.38 31.56 15.76
N MET A 6 7.05 31.34 17.03
CA MET A 6 6.31 30.17 17.56
C MET A 6 5.01 29.85 16.78
N ARG A 7 4.39 30.86 16.16
CA ARG A 7 3.25 30.71 15.24
C ARG A 7 3.57 29.97 13.93
N SER A 8 4.78 30.13 13.40
CA SER A 8 5.22 29.51 12.14
C SER A 8 5.47 28.01 12.29
N CYS A 9 5.99 27.57 13.45
CA CYS A 9 6.16 26.15 13.75
C CYS A 9 4.81 25.45 13.93
N VAL A 10 3.87 26.08 14.64
CA VAL A 10 2.53 25.52 14.84
C VAL A 10 1.78 25.38 13.51
N LEU A 11 1.85 26.38 12.64
CA LEU A 11 1.23 26.31 11.31
C LEU A 11 1.86 25.20 10.45
N SER A 12 3.19 25.07 10.49
CA SER A 12 3.92 24.01 9.76
C SER A 12 3.53 22.61 10.25
N VAL A 13 3.43 22.41 11.56
CA VAL A 13 3.01 21.12 12.15
C VAL A 13 1.55 20.80 11.81
N LEU A 14 0.65 21.79 11.84
CA LEU A 14 -0.74 21.64 11.41
C LEU A 14 -0.85 21.23 9.94
N LEU A 15 -0.10 21.90 9.06
CA LEU A 15 -0.07 21.56 7.64
C LEU A 15 0.43 20.13 7.41
N LEU A 16 1.51 19.72 8.06
CA LEU A 16 2.03 18.35 8.01
C LEU A 16 0.97 17.31 8.38
N ASN A 17 0.25 17.51 9.49
CA ASN A 17 -0.81 16.58 9.93
C ASN A 17 -1.97 16.48 8.94
N VAL A 18 -2.35 17.59 8.30
CA VAL A 18 -3.37 17.59 7.23
C VAL A 18 -2.90 16.77 6.04
N PHE A 19 -1.65 16.93 5.59
CA PHE A 19 -1.10 16.18 4.46
C PHE A 19 -0.99 14.67 4.72
N TYR A 20 -0.67 14.26 5.94
CA TYR A 20 -0.62 12.83 6.31
C TYR A 20 -1.96 12.12 6.16
N SER A 21 -3.08 12.83 6.27
CA SER A 21 -4.42 12.25 6.19
C SER A 21 -4.87 11.93 4.75
N VAL A 22 -4.11 12.38 3.74
CA VAL A 22 -4.50 12.28 2.32
C VAL A 22 -3.95 11.03 1.64
N VAL A 23 -2.97 10.34 2.25
CA VAL A 23 -2.33 9.17 1.65
C VAL A 23 -2.84 7.90 2.32
N SER A 24 -3.71 7.15 1.62
CA SER A 24 -4.11 5.81 2.02
C SER A 24 -3.39 4.79 1.13
N SER A 25 -2.44 4.05 1.70
CA SER A 25 -1.77 2.93 1.03
C SER A 25 -1.68 1.75 1.99
N LEU A 26 -2.01 0.56 1.51
CA LEU A 26 -1.83 -0.68 2.27
C LEU A 26 -0.36 -1.14 2.17
N TYR A 27 0.28 -1.28 3.33
CA TYR A 27 1.62 -1.86 3.46
C TYR A 27 1.59 -2.93 4.54
N PHE A 28 2.05 -4.13 4.20
CA PHE A 28 2.11 -5.25 5.14
C PHE A 28 3.24 -6.20 4.76
N HIS A 29 3.75 -6.91 5.78
CA HIS A 29 4.64 -8.05 5.59
C HIS A 29 3.81 -9.32 5.41
N ILE A 30 4.20 -10.17 4.48
CA ILE A 30 3.57 -11.46 4.22
C ILE A 30 4.66 -12.53 4.16
N GLY A 31 4.47 -13.62 4.89
CA GLY A 31 5.35 -14.77 4.84
C GLY A 31 5.18 -15.60 3.57
N GLU A 32 6.07 -16.56 3.36
CA GLU A 32 5.92 -17.54 2.27
C GLU A 32 4.62 -18.33 2.46
N THR A 33 3.82 -18.46 1.39
CA THR A 33 2.52 -19.16 1.37
C THR A 33 1.43 -18.58 2.28
N GLU A 34 1.70 -17.48 2.98
CA GLU A 34 0.70 -16.79 3.77
C GLU A 34 -0.30 -16.08 2.84
N LYS A 35 -1.59 -16.12 3.20
CA LYS A 35 -2.65 -15.37 2.51
C LYS A 35 -3.19 -14.28 3.45
N LYS A 36 -3.19 -13.04 2.99
CA LYS A 36 -3.86 -11.92 3.65
C LYS A 36 -4.99 -11.40 2.77
N CYS A 37 -6.13 -11.10 3.37
CA CYS A 37 -7.32 -10.61 2.69
C CYS A 37 -7.70 -9.23 3.23
N PHE A 38 -8.16 -8.35 2.36
CA PHE A 38 -8.82 -7.10 2.71
C PHE A 38 -10.22 -7.13 2.09
N ILE A 39 -11.23 -6.71 2.85
CA ILE A 39 -12.64 -6.76 2.44
C ILE A 39 -13.15 -5.33 2.49
N GLU A 40 -13.64 -4.83 1.36
CA GLU A 40 -14.16 -3.48 1.22
C GLU A 40 -15.44 -3.53 0.38
N GLU A 41 -16.44 -2.75 0.81
CA GLU A 41 -17.69 -2.61 0.07
C GLU A 41 -17.49 -1.60 -1.05
N ILE A 42 -17.54 -2.09 -2.29
CA ILE A 42 -17.41 -1.26 -3.50
C ILE A 42 -18.78 -1.19 -4.17
N PRO A 43 -19.23 -0.01 -4.61
CA PRO A 43 -20.50 0.12 -5.32
C PRO A 43 -20.50 -0.64 -6.65
N ASP A 44 -21.69 -1.08 -7.05
CA ASP A 44 -21.92 -1.81 -8.30
C ASP A 44 -21.38 -1.04 -9.53
N GLU A 45 -20.98 -1.79 -10.56
CA GLU A 45 -20.48 -1.26 -11.85
C GLU A 45 -19.18 -0.43 -11.77
N THR A 46 -18.41 -0.56 -10.68
CA THR A 46 -17.14 0.17 -10.53
C THR A 46 -15.95 -0.64 -11.03
N MET A 47 -15.09 -0.02 -11.84
CA MET A 47 -13.80 -0.61 -12.23
C MET A 47 -12.77 -0.44 -11.11
N ILE A 48 -12.20 -1.55 -10.64
CA ILE A 48 -11.15 -1.54 -9.62
C ILE A 48 -9.79 -1.62 -10.31
N ILE A 49 -8.94 -0.63 -10.05
CA ILE A 49 -7.54 -0.60 -10.46
C ILE A 49 -6.68 -0.69 -9.21
N GLY A 50 -5.84 -1.72 -9.13
CA GLY A 50 -4.93 -1.95 -8.00
C GLY A 50 -3.48 -1.80 -8.44
N ASN A 51 -2.77 -0.84 -7.84
CA ASN A 51 -1.33 -0.71 -7.98
C ASN A 51 -0.65 -1.44 -6.82
N TYR A 52 0.28 -2.34 -7.12
CA TYR A 52 0.99 -3.08 -6.07
C TYR A 52 2.49 -3.15 -6.34
N ARG A 53 3.26 -3.21 -5.25
CA ARG A 53 4.71 -3.38 -5.26
C ARG A 53 5.11 -4.48 -4.29
N THR A 54 5.92 -5.42 -4.76
CA THR A 54 6.46 -6.52 -3.95
C THR A 54 7.95 -6.35 -3.74
N GLN A 55 8.40 -6.47 -2.50
CA GLN A 55 9.82 -6.43 -2.14
C GLN A 55 10.17 -7.64 -1.29
N LEU A 56 11.35 -8.20 -1.51
CA LEU A 56 11.90 -9.30 -0.72
C LEU A 56 12.92 -8.75 0.27
N TYR A 57 12.78 -9.10 1.55
CA TYR A 57 13.78 -8.74 2.55
C TYR A 57 14.97 -9.70 2.50
N ASP A 58 16.15 -9.19 2.12
CA ASP A 58 17.42 -9.91 2.14
C ASP A 58 18.05 -9.81 3.52
N LYS A 59 18.06 -10.92 4.27
CA LYS A 59 18.66 -10.99 5.62
C LYS A 59 20.17 -10.82 5.63
N GLN A 60 20.87 -11.13 4.54
CA GLN A 60 22.34 -10.99 4.48
C GLN A 60 22.76 -9.54 4.29
N ARG A 61 21.97 -8.78 3.53
CA ARG A 61 22.23 -7.36 3.22
C ARG A 61 21.44 -6.40 4.11
N GLU A 62 20.51 -6.91 4.91
CA GLU A 62 19.56 -6.15 5.72
C GLU A 62 18.76 -5.11 4.90
N GLU A 63 18.45 -5.46 3.64
CA GLU A 63 17.86 -4.54 2.66
C GLU A 63 16.64 -5.17 1.96
N TYR A 64 15.68 -4.34 1.54
CA TYR A 64 14.55 -4.74 0.71
C TYR A 64 14.92 -4.66 -0.77
N LEU A 65 15.03 -5.82 -1.42
CA LEU A 65 15.32 -5.94 -2.84
C LEU A 65 14.04 -6.12 -3.67
N PRO A 66 14.04 -5.76 -4.97
CA PRO A 66 12.97 -6.12 -5.87
C PRO A 66 12.73 -7.63 -5.86
N ALA A 67 11.47 -8.04 -6.00
CA ALA A 67 11.13 -9.46 -6.08
C ALA A 67 11.88 -10.14 -7.25
N THR A 68 12.58 -11.23 -6.96
CA THR A 68 13.35 -12.00 -7.94
C THR A 68 12.43 -12.84 -8.84
N GLN A 69 12.90 -13.19 -10.04
CA GLN A 69 12.15 -14.04 -10.96
C GLN A 69 11.79 -15.38 -10.27
N GLY A 70 10.50 -15.67 -10.13
CA GLY A 70 9.97 -16.87 -9.48
C GLY A 70 9.42 -16.65 -8.06
N LEU A 71 9.70 -15.50 -7.43
CA LEU A 71 9.09 -15.08 -6.18
C LEU A 71 8.14 -13.91 -6.48
N GLY A 72 6.84 -14.14 -6.31
CA GLY A 72 5.81 -13.16 -6.62
C GLY A 72 4.61 -13.29 -5.71
N MET A 73 3.71 -12.32 -5.78
CA MET A 73 2.43 -12.34 -5.07
C MET A 73 1.32 -12.65 -6.06
N PHE A 74 0.48 -13.64 -5.72
CA PHE A 74 -0.77 -13.87 -6.43
C PHE A 74 -1.87 -13.09 -5.73
N VAL A 75 -2.56 -12.22 -6.48
CA VAL A 75 -3.66 -11.39 -5.97
C VAL A 75 -4.94 -11.83 -6.68
N GLU A 76 -5.95 -12.15 -5.89
CA GLU A 76 -7.28 -12.55 -6.35
C GLU A 76 -8.30 -11.60 -5.71
N VAL A 77 -9.27 -11.15 -6.50
CA VAL A 77 -10.42 -10.40 -6.00
C VAL A 77 -11.67 -11.21 -6.28
N LYS A 78 -12.49 -11.32 -5.23
CA LYS A 78 -13.74 -12.05 -5.25
C LYS A 78 -14.88 -11.13 -4.85
N ASP A 79 -16.03 -11.35 -5.46
CA ASP A 79 -17.28 -10.75 -5.03
C ASP A 79 -17.82 -11.43 -3.74
N PRO A 80 -18.91 -10.91 -3.14
CA PRO A 80 -19.52 -11.52 -1.96
C PRO A 80 -20.00 -12.97 -2.15
N ASP A 81 -20.22 -13.39 -3.40
CA ASP A 81 -20.64 -14.75 -3.79
C ASP A 81 -19.44 -15.66 -4.16
N ASP A 82 -18.21 -15.25 -3.79
CA ASP A 82 -16.95 -15.98 -4.00
C ASP A 82 -16.53 -16.15 -5.47
N LYS A 83 -17.13 -15.36 -6.38
CA LYS A 83 -16.82 -15.39 -7.81
C LYS A 83 -15.69 -14.41 -8.14
N VAL A 84 -14.77 -14.87 -9.00
CA VAL A 84 -13.63 -14.05 -9.46
C VAL A 84 -14.12 -12.92 -10.37
N THR A 85 -13.77 -11.68 -10.03
CA THR A 85 -14.17 -10.46 -10.75
C THR A 85 -13.03 -9.91 -11.60
N ASN A 86 -13.37 -9.12 -12.62
CA ASN A 86 -12.39 -8.45 -13.47
C ASN A 86 -11.78 -7.25 -12.73
N ILE A 87 -10.50 -7.33 -12.40
CA ILE A 87 -9.70 -6.25 -11.81
C ILE A 87 -8.49 -5.98 -12.71
N MET A 88 -8.06 -4.72 -12.77
CA MET A 88 -6.81 -4.36 -13.42
C MET A 88 -5.73 -4.20 -12.36
N LEU A 89 -4.80 -5.17 -12.30
CA LEU A 89 -3.66 -5.10 -11.40
C LEU A 89 -2.43 -4.67 -12.16
N GLU A 90 -1.85 -3.56 -11.72
CA GLU A 90 -0.63 -3.00 -12.28
C GLU A 90 0.50 -3.14 -11.26
N THR A 91 1.62 -3.70 -11.70
CA THR A 91 2.84 -3.74 -10.89
C THR A 91 3.51 -2.37 -10.97
N SER A 92 3.61 -1.68 -9.84
CA SER A 92 4.31 -0.40 -9.76
C SER A 92 5.83 -0.63 -9.94
N PRO A 93 6.55 0.29 -10.62
CA PRO A 93 7.99 0.19 -10.85
C PRO A 93 8.84 0.21 -9.57
#